data_AF-A0A835WZ11-F1
#
_entry.id   AF-A0A835WZ11-F1
#
_cell.length_a   1.000
_cell.length_b   1.000
_cell.length_c   1.000
_cell.angle_alpha   90.00
_cell.angle_beta   90.00
_cell.angle_gamma   90.00
#
_symmetry.space_group_name_H-M   'P 1'
#
loop_
_entity.id
_entity.type
_entity.pdbx_description
1 polymer ?
#
loop_
_entity_poly.entity_id
_entity_poly.type
_entity_poly.pdbx_seq_one_letter_code
_entity_poly.pdbx_strand_id
1 'polypeptide(L)' 'MDSKKTLKIQDLVHVTNEKMNEIAEEISSIKDSNMVEKEKNEKIRVLEQDFRQLLEDETKQVEEIL' A
#
# COMPACT_ATOMS: atom_id res chain seq x y z
N MET A 1 3.74 -11.90 25.17
CA MET A 1 3.27 -11.99 23.78
C MET A 1 3.81 -13.29 23.19
N ASP A 2 2.98 -14.05 22.49
CA ASP A 2 3.39 -15.28 21.80
C ASP A 2 4.35 -14.92 20.66
N SER A 3 5.59 -15.43 20.72
CA SER A 3 6.67 -15.12 19.77
C SER A 3 6.25 -15.33 18.30
N LYS A 4 5.35 -16.28 18.04
CA LYS A 4 4.81 -16.54 16.70
C LYS A 4 3.88 -15.45 16.19
N LYS A 5 3.11 -14.79 17.06
CA LYS A 5 2.21 -13.68 16.67
C LYS A 5 3.02 -12.43 16.32
N THR A 6 4.08 -12.15 17.09
CA THR A 6 4.98 -11.00 16.83
C THR A 6 5.69 -11.14 15.49
N LEU A 7 6.21 -12.33 15.16
CA LEU A 7 6.86 -12.58 13.86
C LEU A 7 5.89 -12.39 12.69
N LYS A 8 4.66 -12.90 12.79
CA LYS A 8 3.65 -12.72 11.74
C LYS A 8 3.29 -11.26 11.50
N ILE A 9 3.15 -10.45 12.56
CA ILE A 9 2.88 -9.02 12.44
C ILE A 9 4.07 -8.30 11.79
N GLN A 10 5.31 -8.69 12.13
CA GLN A 10 6.52 -8.10 11.51
C GLN A 10 6.62 -8.41 10.02
N ASP A 11 6.36 -9.66 9.61
CA ASP A 11 6.34 -10.06 8.20
C ASP A 11 5.27 -9.26 7.43
N LEU A 12 4.09 -9.13 8.03
CA LEU A 12 2.96 -8.41 7.44
C LEU A 12 3.25 -6.91 7.26
N VAL A 13 3.81 -6.27 8.28
CA VAL A 13 4.26 -4.87 8.20
C VAL A 13 5.34 -4.69 7.14
N HIS A 14 6.28 -5.64 7.01
CA HIS A 14 7.33 -5.57 6.00
C HIS A 14 6.77 -5.61 4.58
N VAL A 15 5.93 -6.60 4.27
CA VAL A 15 5.28 -6.74 2.95
C VAL A 15 4.40 -5.52 2.64
N THR A 16 3.69 -4.99 3.64
CA THR A 16 2.87 -3.78 3.49
C THR A 16 3.72 -2.58 3.09
N ASN A 17 4.86 -2.37 3.76
CA ASN A 17 5.76 -1.26 3.47
C ASN A 17 6.36 -1.35 2.07
N GLU A 18 6.69 -2.55 1.58
CA GLU A 18 7.19 -2.74 0.22
C GLU A 18 6.14 -2.32 -0.81
N LYS A 19 4.90 -2.80 -0.68
CA LYS A 19 3.80 -2.42 -1.58
C LYS A 19 3.47 -0.93 -1.51
N MET A 20 3.53 -0.32 -0.32
CA MET A 20 3.34 1.12 -0.18
C MET A 20 4.41 1.93 -0.91
N ASN A 21 5.67 1.48 -0.86
CA ASN A 21 6.76 2.12 -1.57
C ASN A 21 6.58 2.00 -3.09
N GLU A 22 6.19 0.83 -3.59
CA GLU A 22 5.91 0.63 -5.03
C GLU A 22 4.82 1.59 -5.53
N ILE A 23 3.71 1.73 -4.79
CA ILE A 23 2.62 2.66 -5.12
C ILE A 23 3.14 4.11 -5.12
N ALA A 24 3.95 4.49 -4.13
CA ALA A 24 4.51 5.84 -4.04
C ALA A 24 5.45 6.16 -5.21
N GLU A 25 6.30 5.20 -5.61
CA GLU A 25 7.16 5.33 -6.79
C GLU A 25 6.35 5.46 -8.07
N GLU A 26 5.26 4.69 -8.22
CA GLU A 26 4.39 4.78 -9.39
C GLU A 26 3.68 6.14 -9.49
N ILE A 27 3.16 6.66 -8.37
CA ILE A 27 2.59 8.02 -8.31
C ILE A 27 3.64 9.07 -8.71
N SER A 28 4.87 8.95 -8.21
CA SER A 28 5.96 9.88 -8.58
C SER A 28 6.26 9.81 -10.08
N SER A 29 6.35 8.60 -10.64
CA SER A 29 6.57 8.37 -12.07
C SER A 29 5.45 8.98 -12.93
N ILE A 30 4.19 8.81 -12.53
CA ILE A 30 3.04 9.40 -13.23
C ILE A 30 3.11 10.93 -13.18
N LYS A 31 3.45 11.50 -12.03
CA LYS A 31 3.58 12.96 -11.86
C LYS A 31 4.62 13.54 -12.82
N ASP A 32 5.77 12.89 -12.95
CA ASP A 32 6.89 13.34 -13.78
C ASP A 32 6.75 12.95 -15.27
N SER A 33 5.79 12.10 -15.61
CA SER A 33 5.53 11.68 -16.99
C SER A 33 5.01 12.83 -17.88
N ASN A 34 5.14 12.69 -19.20
CA ASN A 34 4.55 13.63 -20.18
C ASN A 34 3.05 13.38 -20.48
N MET A 35 2.35 12.64 -19.61
CA MET A 35 0.92 12.34 -19.77
C MET A 35 0.03 13.58 -19.65
N VAL A 36 -1.18 13.50 -20.22
CA VAL A 36 -2.20 14.54 -20.04
C VAL A 36 -2.65 14.58 -18.58
N GLU A 37 -2.81 15.78 -18.02
CA GLU A 37 -3.10 15.97 -16.59
C GLU A 37 -4.36 15.24 -16.11
N LYS A 38 -5.39 15.15 -16.95
CA LYS A 38 -6.59 14.37 -16.67
C LYS A 38 -6.29 12.88 -16.48
N GLU A 39 -5.45 12.31 -17.34
CA GLU A 39 -5.05 10.89 -17.23
C GLU A 39 -4.14 10.66 -16.02
N LYS A 40 -3.25 11.61 -15.69
CA LYS A 40 -2.46 11.55 -14.45
C LYS A 40 -3.36 11.50 -13.22
N ASN A 41 -4.33 12.40 -13.15
CA ASN A 41 -5.26 12.48 -12.02
C ASN A 41 -6.11 11.22 -11.88
N GLU A 42 -6.54 10.62 -13.00
CA GLU A 42 -7.28 9.37 -12.98
C GLU A 42 -6.43 8.20 -12.48
N LYS A 43 -5.20 8.06 -12.98
CA LYS A 43 -4.28 7.01 -12.51
C LYS A 43 -3.89 7.18 -11.04
N ILE A 44 -3.57 8.40 -10.61
CA ILE A 44 -3.26 8.69 -9.21
C ILE A 44 -4.45 8.34 -8.32
N ARG A 45 -5.68 8.67 -8.74
CA ARG A 45 -6.89 8.33 -7.98
C ARG A 45 -7.07 6.83 -7.82
N VAL A 46 -6.78 6.03 -8.85
CA VAL A 46 -6.82 4.56 -8.75
C VAL A 46 -5.77 4.07 -7.76
N LEU A 47 -4.53 4.54 -7.85
CA LEU A 47 -3.45 4.16 -6.93
C LEU A 47 -3.74 4.56 -5.48
N GLU A 48 -4.37 5.72 -5.25
CA GLU A 48 -4.83 6.13 -3.92
C GLU A 48 -5.95 5.24 -3.37
N GLN A 49 -6.78 4.68 -4.24
CA GLN A 49 -7.82 3.73 -3.84
C GLN A 49 -7.21 2.38 -3.49
N ASP A 50 -6.29 1.88 -4.31
CA ASP A 50 -5.57 0.63 -4.07
C ASP A 50 -4.78 0.69 -2.76
N PHE A 51 -4.13 1.84 -2.50
CA PHE A 51 -3.45 2.09 -1.23
C PHE A 51 -4.39 2.02 -0.02
N ARG A 52 -5.59 2.61 -0.12
CA ARG A 52 -6.59 2.53 0.97
C ARG A 52 -7.07 1.12 1.19
N GLN A 53 -7.33 0.38 0.11
CA GLN A 53 -7.76 -1.01 0.20
C GLN A 53 -6.69 -1.88 0.87
N LEU A 54 -5.42 -1.68 0.49
CA LEU A 54 -4.28 -2.34 1.12
C LEU A 54 -4.28 -2.11 2.63
N LEU A 55 -4.40 -0.86 3.09
CA LEU A 55 -4.43 -0.56 4.52
C LEU A 55 -5.60 -1.21 5.25
N GLU A 56 -6.77 -1.28 4.64
CA GLU A 56 -7.94 -1.93 5.25
C GLU A 56 -7.75 -3.45 5.36
N ASP A 57 -7.24 -4.09 4.32
CA ASP A 57 -7.00 -5.53 4.28
C ASP A 57 -5.91 -5.93 5.28
N GLU A 58 -4.84 -5.15 5.39
CA GLU A 58 -3.75 -5.39 6.36
C GLU A 58 -4.21 -5.13 7.79
N THR A 59 -5.07 -4.12 8.03
CA THR A 59 -5.68 -3.88 9.35
C THR A 59 -6.50 -5.09 9.79
N LYS A 60 -7.34 -5.63 8.90
CA LYS A 60 -8.13 -6.85 9.18
C LYS A 60 -7.25 -8.05 9.52
N GLN A 61 -6.18 -8.26 8.75
CA GLN A 61 -5.25 -9.37 9.02
C GLN A 61 -4.55 -9.23 10.38
N VAL A 62 -4.18 -8.02 10.80
CA VAL A 62 -3.63 -7.78 12.15
C VAL A 62 -4.67 -8.07 13.23
N GLU A 63 -5.92 -7.64 13.04
CA GLU A 63 -7.02 -7.94 13.96
C GLU A 63 -7.28 -9.45 14.10
N GLU A 64 -7.16 -10.23 13.02
CA GLU A 64 -7.29 -11.69 13.03
C GLU A 64 -6.12 -12.41 13.76
N ILE A 65 -4.94 -11.78 13.82
CA ILE A 65 -3.77 -12.34 14.52
C ILE A 65 -3.89 -12.14 16.05
N LEU A 66 -4.47 -11.04 16.50
CA LEU A 66 -4.53 -10.63 17.91
C LEU A 66 -5.41 -11.56 18.76
#